data_AF-A0A7V8XK59-F1
#
_entry.id   AF-A0A7V8XK59-F1
#
_cell.length_a   1.000
_cell.length_b   1.000
_cell.length_c   1.000
_cell.angle_alpha   90.00
_cell.angle_beta   90.00
_cell.angle_gamma   90.00
#
_symmetry.space_group_name_H-M   'P 1'
#
loop_
_entity.id
_entity.type
_entity.pdbx_description
1 polymer ?
#
loop_
_entity_poly.entity_id
_entity_poly.type
_entity_poly.pdbx_seq_one_letter_code
_entity_poly.pdbx_strand_id
1 'polypeptide(L)'
;MTTPWGTANLLDELRLPQQAGEKRFSSLVQLLETKQGERLVRFAYATGGTARRGPVTLRARDLERLRVLLTKHPGLQETLRL
;
A
#
# COMPACT_ATOMS: atom_id res chain seq x y z
N MET A 1 -13.41 2.28 5.72
CA MET A 1 -13.27 1.42 4.52
C MET A 1 -13.20 -0.05 4.93
N THR A 2 -13.54 -0.98 4.02
CA THR A 2 -13.52 -2.42 4.31
C THR A 2 -12.17 -3.05 3.99
N THR A 3 -11.66 -3.85 4.92
CA THR A 3 -10.46 -4.69 4.76
C THR A 3 -10.81 -6.14 5.09
N PRO A 4 -9.95 -7.13 4.76
CA PRO A 4 -10.15 -8.51 5.19
C PRO A 4 -10.23 -8.71 6.72
N TRP A 5 -9.76 -7.75 7.52
CA TRP A 5 -9.80 -7.77 8.98
C TRP A 5 -10.90 -6.89 9.58
N GLY A 6 -11.85 -6.48 8.75
CA GLY A 6 -12.97 -5.62 9.16
C GLY A 6 -12.77 -4.17 8.77
N THR A 7 -13.55 -3.29 9.39
CA THR A 7 -13.55 -1.85 9.09
C THR A 7 -12.28 -1.19 9.62
N ALA A 8 -11.66 -0.38 8.77
CA ALA A 8 -10.55 0.48 9.14
C ALA A 8 -10.80 1.94 8.72
N ASN A 9 -10.22 2.86 9.46
CA ASN A 9 -10.19 4.30 9.17
C ASN A 9 -8.95 4.63 8.34
N LEU A 10 -9.07 5.56 7.39
CA LEU A 10 -7.92 6.14 6.70
C LEU A 10 -7.27 7.15 7.63
N LEU A 11 -5.98 7.01 7.87
CA LEU A 11 -5.21 7.96 8.66
C LEU A 11 -4.31 8.82 7.81
N ASP A 12 -3.74 8.26 6.74
CA ASP A 12 -2.91 9.00 5.79
C ASP A 12 -2.97 8.36 4.39
N GLU A 13 -2.75 9.17 3.35
CA GLU A 13 -2.71 8.75 1.96
C GLU A 13 -1.59 9.47 1.20
N LEU A 14 -0.62 8.69 0.73
CA LEU A 14 0.27 9.11 -0.35
C LEU A 14 -0.37 8.76 -1.69
N ARG A 15 -0.52 9.76 -2.55
CA ARG A 15 -0.94 9.60 -3.94
C ARG A 15 0.24 9.89 -4.86
N LEU A 16 0.62 8.91 -5.67
CA LEU A 16 1.69 9.00 -6.65
C LEU A 16 1.09 9.03 -8.06
N PRO A 17 0.94 10.20 -8.70
CA PRO A 17 0.50 10.31 -10.08
C PRO A 17 1.53 9.66 -11.01
N GLN A 18 1.04 8.86 -11.97
CA GLN A 18 1.87 8.13 -12.93
C GLN A 18 1.21 8.15 -14.30
N GLN A 19 2.04 7.99 -15.34
CA GLN A 19 1.61 7.94 -16.73
C GLN A 19 2.35 6.84 -17.48
N ALA A 20 1.61 6.11 -18.32
CA ALA A 20 2.17 5.13 -19.26
C ALA A 20 1.50 5.31 -20.63
N GLY A 21 2.24 5.85 -21.60
CA GLY A 21 1.65 6.36 -22.84
C GLY A 21 0.60 7.43 -22.54
N GLU A 22 -0.58 7.32 -23.13
CA GLU A 22 -1.72 8.23 -22.86
C GLU A 22 -2.47 7.93 -21.56
N LYS A 23 -2.17 6.81 -20.88
CA LYS A 23 -2.91 6.40 -19.69
C LYS A 23 -2.36 7.07 -18.44
N ARG A 24 -3.19 7.86 -17.78
CA ARG A 24 -2.92 8.47 -16.47
C ARG A 24 -3.56 7.66 -15.35
N PHE A 25 -2.80 7.41 -14.29
CA PHE A 25 -3.25 6.68 -13.11
C PHE A 25 -2.51 7.16 -11.87
N SER A 26 -2.84 6.61 -10.72
CA SER A 26 -2.10 6.83 -9.49
C SER A 26 -1.91 5.55 -8.72
N SER A 27 -0.71 5.34 -8.20
CA SER A 27 -0.47 4.43 -7.10
C SER A 27 -0.84 5.14 -5.80
N LEU A 28 -1.56 4.47 -4.92
CA LEU A 28 -1.92 4.96 -3.59
C LEU A 28 -1.22 4.10 -2.54
N VAL A 29 -0.64 4.75 -1.53
CA VAL A 29 -0.16 4.10 -0.31
C VAL A 29 -0.92 4.72 0.85
N GLN A 30 -1.72 3.91 1.54
CA GLN A 30 -2.63 4.38 2.58
C GLN A 30 -2.27 3.74 3.91
N LEU A 31 -2.16 4.57 4.94
CA LEU A 31 -2.08 4.12 6.33
C LEU A 31 -3.50 4.02 6.89
N LEU A 32 -3.86 2.83 7.36
CA LEU A 32 -5.17 2.56 7.93
C LEU A 32 -5.04 2.13 9.38
N GLU A 33 -6.11 2.33 10.15
CA GLU A 33 -6.23 1.83 11.51
C GLU A 33 -7.58 1.12 11.73
N THR A 34 -7.52 -0.10 12.28
CA THR A 34 -8.73 -0.85 12.64
C THR A 34 -9.37 -0.28 13.90
N LYS A 35 -10.60 -0.69 14.21
CA LYS A 35 -11.27 -0.28 15.47
C LYS A 35 -10.49 -0.69 16.73
N GLN A 36 -9.65 -1.71 16.62
CA GLN A 36 -8.82 -2.24 17.70
C GLN A 36 -7.45 -1.55 17.78
N GLY A 37 -7.20 -0.52 16.95
CA GLY A 37 -5.94 0.23 16.93
C GLY A 37 -4.82 -0.41 16.10
N GLU A 38 -5.09 -1.50 15.36
CA GLU A 38 -4.08 -2.14 14.51
C GLU A 38 -3.80 -1.30 13.26
N ARG A 39 -2.51 -1.07 12.96
CA ARG A 39 -2.08 -0.34 11.76
C ARG A 39 -1.88 -1.26 10.57
N LEU A 40 -2.43 -0.84 9.44
CA LEU A 40 -2.33 -1.52 8.14
C LEU A 40 -1.77 -0.56 7.10
N VAL A 41 -1.00 -1.08 6.15
CA VAL A 41 -0.59 -0.32 4.95
C VAL A 41 -1.25 -0.94 3.73
N ARG A 42 -1.97 -0.12 2.98
CA ARG A 42 -2.68 -0.55 1.78
C ARG A 42 -2.09 0.09 0.53
N PHE A 43 -1.71 -0.76 -0.42
CA PHE A 43 -1.30 -0.38 -1.76
C PHE A 43 -2.48 -0.55 -2.71
N ALA A 44 -2.83 0.51 -3.43
CA ALA A 44 -3.94 0.49 -4.37
C ALA A 44 -3.58 1.18 -5.69
N TYR A 45 -4.21 0.73 -6.77
CA TYR A 45 -4.14 1.37 -8.08
C TYR A 45 -5.44 2.13 -8.36
N ALA A 46 -5.33 3.41 -8.73
CA ALA A 46 -6.46 4.27 -9.02
C ALA A 46 -6.37 4.86 -10.45
N THR A 47 -7.51 4.93 -11.13
CA THR A 47 -7.67 5.65 -12.42
C THR A 47 -8.91 6.51 -12.32
N GLY A 48 -8.83 7.76 -12.79
CA GLY A 48 -9.96 8.69 -12.67
C GLY A 48 -10.37 8.95 -11.22
N GLY A 49 -9.41 8.95 -10.29
CA GLY A 49 -9.63 9.25 -8.87
C GLY A 49 -10.03 8.05 -8.00
N THR A 50 -10.62 7.00 -8.57
CA THR A 50 -11.15 5.84 -7.82
C THR A 50 -10.20 4.64 -7.86
N ALA A 51 -10.00 4.00 -6.71
CA ALA A 51 -9.25 2.75 -6.60
C ALA A 51 -10.00 1.61 -7.35
N ARG A 52 -9.34 0.97 -8.32
CA ARG A 52 -10.02 0.06 -9.27
C ARG A 52 -9.81 -1.43 -9.05
N ARG A 53 -8.79 -1.89 -8.32
CA ARG A 53 -8.54 -3.35 -8.15
C ARG A 53 -7.95 -3.72 -6.79
N GLY A 54 -8.37 -4.90 -6.33
CA GLY A 54 -7.93 -5.68 -5.16
C GLY A 54 -6.73 -5.12 -4.43
N PRO A 55 -6.93 -4.12 -3.56
CA PRO A 55 -5.82 -3.45 -2.91
C PRO A 55 -5.09 -4.43 -2.00
N VAL A 56 -3.77 -4.48 -2.13
CA VAL A 56 -2.93 -5.32 -1.27
C VAL A 56 -2.78 -4.60 0.06
N THR A 57 -3.31 -5.21 1.12
CA THR A 57 -3.23 -4.66 2.47
C THR A 57 -2.29 -5.52 3.28
N LEU A 58 -1.26 -4.91 3.87
CA LEU A 58 -0.28 -5.54 4.73
C LEU A 58 -0.53 -5.10 6.17
N ARG A 59 -0.47 -6.05 7.12
CA ARG A 59 -0.39 -5.71 8.54
C ARG A 59 1.02 -5.27 8.91
N ALA A 60 1.18 -4.65 10.07
CA ALA A 60 2.49 -4.31 10.63
C ALA A 60 3.48 -5.49 10.59
N ARG A 61 3.05 -6.69 11.02
CA ARG A 61 3.90 -7.90 10.99
C ARG A 61 4.34 -8.34 9.59
N ASP A 62 3.52 -8.08 8.58
CA ASP A 62 3.83 -8.43 7.20
C ASP A 62 4.90 -7.47 6.64
N LEU A 63 4.88 -6.20 7.07
CA LEU A 63 5.93 -5.22 6.77
C LEU A 63 7.25 -5.58 7.44
N GLU A 64 7.23 -6.03 8.69
CA GLU A 64 8.45 -6.54 9.35
C GLU A 64 9.05 -7.71 8.57
N ARG A 65 8.20 -8.64 8.14
CA ARG A 65 8.64 -9.76 7.30
C ARG A 65 9.17 -9.31 5.95
N LEU A 66 8.55 -8.32 5.31
CA LEU A 66 9.00 -7.74 4.05
C LEU A 66 10.42 -7.18 4.21
N ARG A 67 10.71 -6.42 5.27
CA ARG A 67 12.06 -5.88 5.53
C ARG A 67 13.11 -6.99 5.64
N VAL A 68 12.80 -8.06 6.37
CA VAL A 68 13.70 -9.23 6.49
C VAL A 68 13.89 -9.94 5.16
N LEU A 69 12.84 -10.06 4.33
CA LEU A 69 12.96 -10.72 3.02
C LEU A 69 13.72 -9.85 2.01
N LEU A 70 13.61 -8.53 2.08
CA LEU A 70 14.36 -7.62 1.20
C LEU A 70 15.87 -7.83 1.30
N THR A 71 16.40 -8.18 2.49
CA THR A 71 17.84 -8.48 2.66
C THR A 71 18.35 -9.65 1.83
N LYS A 72 17.44 -10.50 1.34
CA LYS A 72 17.74 -11.64 0.46
C LYS A 72 17.60 -11.29 -1.03
N HIS A 73 17.16 -10.07 -1.35
CA HIS A 73 16.88 -9.60 -2.70
C HIS A 73 17.57 -8.23 -2.93
N PRO A 74 18.90 -8.21 -3.11
CA PRO A 74 19.70 -6.97 -3.07
C PRO A 74 19.25 -5.91 -4.09
N GLY A 75 18.89 -6.31 -5.32
CA GLY A 75 18.39 -5.35 -6.32
C GLY A 75 17.07 -4.68 -5.93
N LEU A 76 16.18 -5.41 -5.23
CA LEU A 76 14.94 -4.83 -4.70
C LEU A 76 15.21 -3.93 -3.49
N GLN A 77 16.08 -4.39 -2.58
CA GLN A 77 16.48 -3.60 -1.42
C GLN A 77 17.13 -2.27 -1.84
N GLU A 78 18.06 -2.30 -2.81
CA GLU A 78 18.73 -1.12 -3.34
C GLU A 78 17.74 -0.16 -4.03
N THR A 79 16.83 -0.69 -4.85
CA THR A 79 15.86 0.14 -5.58
C THR A 79 14.85 0.81 -4.64
N LEU A 80 14.35 0.06 -3.64
CA LEU A 80 13.35 0.58 -2.70
C LEU A 80 13.97 1.45 -1.60
N ARG A 81 15.23 1.22 -1.25
CA ARG A 81 15.94 1.91 -0.17
C ARG A 81 15.20 1.82 1.18
N LEU A 82 14.68 0.62 1.48
CA LEU A 82 13.90 0.29 2.69
C LEU A 82 14.59 -0.73 3.60
#